data_AF-A0A651DTU8-F1
#
_entry.id   AF-A0A651DTU8-F1
#
_cell.length_a   1.000
_cell.length_b   1.000
_cell.length_c   1.000
_cell.angle_alpha   90.00
_cell.angle_beta   90.00
_cell.angle_gamma   90.00
#
_symmetry.space_group_name_H-M   'P 1'
#
loop_
_entity.id
_entity.type
_entity.pdbx_description
1 polymer ?
#
loop_
_entity_poly.entity_id
_entity_poly.type
_entity_poly.pdbx_seq_one_letter_code
_entity_poly.pdbx_strand_id
1 'polypeptide(L)'
;MCCATRVFRLLRLLRLLRLLSYTVGQETQSWKGTMAKNITDAQATIAPTAADTALARESSRQLSKILDKYSPVSDHIPDVRLLVQADDEPEEVVIIPASAFRLLTDILAQMACGNAVTLIPVHAELTTQQAADLLNVSRPFLISLIENDKIPYRKVGTHRRIRFDDLMAYKQAIDQARLQTLEELAREAQELDMGY
;
A
#
# COMPACT_ATOMS: atom_id res chain seq x y z
N MET A 1 -36.20 -43.32 30.61
CA MET A 1 -36.05 -43.10 29.17
C MET A 1 -35.48 -41.69 28.96
N CYS A 2 -34.28 -41.61 28.37
CA CYS A 2 -33.62 -40.53 27.59
C CYS A 2 -33.63 -39.05 28.08
N CYS A 3 -32.63 -38.20 27.82
CA CYS A 3 -31.23 -38.30 27.41
C CYS A 3 -30.65 -36.84 27.39
N ALA A 4 -29.35 -36.69 27.69
CA ALA A 4 -28.41 -35.69 27.14
C ALA A 4 -28.70 -34.16 27.24
N THR A 5 -28.09 -33.47 28.21
CA THR A 5 -27.42 -32.15 28.00
C THR A 5 -26.66 -31.71 29.25
N ARG A 6 -25.37 -32.07 29.39
CA ARG A 6 -24.50 -31.51 30.46
C ARG A 6 -23.00 -31.79 30.28
N VAL A 7 -22.44 -31.58 29.08
CA VAL A 7 -20.98 -31.72 28.88
C VAL A 7 -20.49 -30.72 27.82
N PHE A 8 -20.54 -29.41 28.06
CA PHE A 8 -19.81 -28.43 27.23
C PHE A 8 -19.64 -27.08 27.98
N ARG A 9 -19.14 -27.13 29.23
CA ARG A 9 -18.82 -25.91 30.00
C ARG A 9 -17.53 -26.00 30.82
N LEU A 10 -16.60 -26.89 30.44
CA LEU A 10 -15.41 -27.18 31.24
C LEU A 10 -14.09 -27.29 30.45
N LEU A 11 -14.00 -26.69 29.26
CA LEU A 11 -12.76 -26.60 28.46
C LEU A 11 -12.46 -25.13 28.09
N ARG A 12 -12.53 -24.22 29.07
CA ARG A 12 -12.18 -22.79 28.88
C ARG A 12 -11.20 -22.26 29.92
N LEU A 13 -10.47 -23.15 30.61
CA LEU A 13 -9.62 -22.80 31.77
C LEU A 13 -8.24 -23.50 31.79
N LEU A 14 -7.75 -23.97 30.64
CA LEU A 14 -6.42 -24.60 30.52
C LEU A 14 -5.62 -24.01 29.35
N ARG A 15 -5.48 -22.68 29.30
CA ARG A 15 -4.56 -22.01 28.36
C ARG A 15 -3.90 -20.77 28.98
N LEU A 16 -3.56 -20.85 30.27
CA LEU A 16 -2.92 -19.78 31.04
C LEU A 16 -1.72 -20.26 31.88
N LEU A 17 -1.13 -21.41 31.58
CA LEU A 17 0.16 -21.84 32.14
C LEU A 17 1.02 -22.49 31.06
N ARG A 18 1.79 -21.67 30.34
CA ARG A 18 3.05 -22.05 29.69
C ARG A 18 3.81 -20.79 29.28
N LEU A 19 4.10 -19.97 30.29
CA LEU A 19 5.15 -18.97 30.25
C LEU A 19 6.12 -19.35 31.36
N LEU A 20 7.27 -19.89 30.93
CA LEU A 20 8.60 -19.80 31.53
C LEU A 20 9.37 -21.11 31.29
N SER A 21 10.44 -20.95 30.52
CA SER A 21 11.70 -21.71 30.58
C SER A 21 11.94 -22.82 29.55
N TYR A 22 13.06 -22.61 28.83
CA TYR A 22 14.00 -23.60 28.27
C TYR A 22 13.64 -24.24 26.91
N THR A 23 14.55 -24.41 25.96
CA THR A 23 15.95 -23.99 25.76
C THR A 23 16.27 -24.19 24.29
N VAL A 24 17.25 -23.42 23.80
CA VAL A 24 18.06 -23.64 22.60
C VAL A 24 18.10 -25.09 22.12
N GLY A 25 17.64 -25.30 20.88
CA GLY A 25 17.79 -26.53 20.11
C GLY A 25 17.70 -26.17 18.63
N GLN A 26 18.81 -25.67 18.08
CA GLN A 26 18.99 -25.46 16.65
C GLN A 26 19.07 -26.83 15.99
N GLU A 27 17.99 -27.24 15.33
CA GLU A 27 17.97 -28.40 14.45
C GLU A 27 18.02 -27.91 13.00
N THR A 28 19.15 -28.16 12.37
CA THR A 28 19.44 -27.85 10.97
C THR A 28 18.68 -28.81 10.05
N GLN A 29 17.53 -28.40 9.54
CA GLN A 29 16.96 -28.93 8.30
C GLN A 29 17.02 -27.79 7.28
N SER A 30 18.02 -27.75 6.40
CA SER A 30 18.06 -28.44 5.10
C SER A 30 16.78 -28.22 4.28
N TRP A 31 16.51 -26.98 3.91
CA TRP A 31 15.58 -26.66 2.84
C TRP A 31 16.39 -26.44 1.56
N LYS A 32 16.75 -27.55 0.92
CA LYS A 32 17.19 -27.55 -0.48
C LYS A 32 15.95 -27.40 -1.35
N GLY A 33 15.87 -26.31 -2.10
CA GLY A 33 14.99 -26.20 -3.26
C GLY A 33 13.72 -25.39 -3.03
N THR A 34 13.84 -24.06 -3.02
CA THR A 34 13.19 -23.19 -4.01
C THR A 34 13.91 -21.86 -3.91
N MET A 35 14.73 -21.61 -4.93
CA MET A 35 15.53 -20.40 -5.10
C MET A 35 14.69 -19.15 -4.88
N ALA A 36 15.28 -18.20 -4.15
CA ALA A 36 14.88 -16.82 -4.02
C ALA A 36 14.09 -16.31 -5.23
N LYS A 37 12.75 -16.28 -5.11
CA LYS A 37 11.93 -15.42 -5.96
C LYS A 37 12.24 -14.01 -5.47
N ASN A 38 13.12 -13.36 -6.21
CA ASN A 38 13.71 -12.08 -5.86
C ASN A 38 12.65 -11.11 -5.33
N ILE A 39 12.98 -10.46 -4.21
CA ILE A 39 12.25 -9.34 -3.59
C ILE A 39 12.13 -8.13 -4.57
N THR A 40 12.70 -8.24 -5.78
CA THR A 40 12.65 -7.26 -6.87
C THR A 40 11.31 -7.19 -7.61
N ASP A 41 10.34 -8.06 -7.33
CA ASP A 41 8.97 -7.98 -7.89
C ASP A 41 8.01 -7.11 -7.05
N ALA A 42 8.52 -6.17 -6.25
CA ALA A 42 7.72 -5.31 -5.37
C ALA A 42 6.82 -4.28 -6.10
N GLN A 43 6.69 -4.35 -7.42
CA GLN A 43 5.99 -3.36 -8.25
C GLN A 43 5.06 -4.01 -9.29
N ALA A 44 4.47 -5.16 -8.98
CA ALA A 44 3.39 -5.69 -9.80
C ALA A 44 2.15 -4.78 -9.63
N THR A 45 1.78 -4.04 -10.69
CA THR A 45 0.49 -3.37 -10.75
C THR A 45 -0.61 -4.42 -10.77
N ILE A 46 -1.46 -4.42 -9.75
CA ILE A 46 -2.58 -5.37 -9.63
C ILE A 46 -3.84 -4.69 -10.16
N ALA A 47 -4.38 -5.20 -11.26
CA ALA A 47 -5.67 -4.79 -11.80
C ALA A 47 -6.77 -5.69 -11.21
N PRO A 48 -7.77 -5.13 -10.50
CA PRO A 48 -8.81 -5.93 -9.85
C PRO A 48 -9.76 -6.53 -10.90
N THR A 49 -10.18 -7.79 -10.68
CA THR A 49 -11.30 -8.37 -11.42
C THR A 49 -12.64 -7.82 -10.91
N ALA A 50 -13.75 -8.13 -11.60
CA ALA A 50 -15.08 -7.75 -11.14
C ALA A 50 -15.43 -8.38 -9.77
N ALA A 51 -14.98 -9.62 -9.52
CA ALA A 51 -15.14 -10.29 -8.23
C ALA A 51 -14.31 -9.60 -7.14
N ASP A 52 -13.05 -9.26 -7.44
CA ASP A 52 -12.18 -8.55 -6.50
C ASP A 52 -12.74 -7.17 -6.16
N THR A 53 -13.27 -6.45 -7.14
CA THR A 53 -13.90 -5.12 -6.96
C THR A 53 -15.07 -5.20 -5.99
N ALA A 54 -15.92 -6.22 -6.12
CA ALA A 54 -17.07 -6.41 -5.23
C ALA A 54 -16.63 -6.78 -3.81
N LEU A 55 -15.67 -7.70 -3.67
CA LEU A 55 -15.11 -8.08 -2.38
C LEU A 55 -14.41 -6.90 -1.70
N ALA A 56 -13.59 -6.16 -2.44
CA ALA A 56 -12.88 -4.99 -1.95
C ALA A 56 -13.82 -3.88 -1.47
N ARG A 57 -14.98 -3.71 -2.12
CA ARG A 57 -16.01 -2.76 -1.68
C ARG A 57 -16.61 -3.13 -0.33
N GLU A 58 -16.94 -4.40 -0.11
CA GLU A 58 -17.47 -4.84 1.17
C GLU A 58 -16.40 -4.77 2.26
N SER A 59 -15.20 -5.29 1.98
CA SER A 59 -14.08 -5.30 2.92
C SER A 59 -13.63 -3.90 3.31
N SER A 60 -13.43 -2.97 2.35
CA SER A 60 -13.06 -1.59 2.66
C SER A 60 -14.08 -0.91 3.57
N ARG A 61 -15.38 -1.07 3.29
CA ARG A 61 -16.46 -0.53 4.14
C ARG A 61 -16.41 -1.07 5.57
N GLN A 62 -16.12 -2.35 5.75
CA GLN A 62 -15.99 -2.96 7.07
C GLN A 62 -14.75 -2.43 7.81
N LEU A 63 -13.60 -2.35 7.13
CA LEU A 63 -12.35 -1.91 7.73
C LEU A 63 -12.34 -0.40 8.03
N SER A 64 -12.94 0.45 7.19
CA SER A 64 -13.10 1.89 7.45
C SER A 64 -13.87 2.14 8.75
N LYS A 65 -14.96 1.41 8.99
CA LYS A 65 -15.73 1.52 10.25
C LYS A 65 -14.91 1.16 11.49
N ILE A 66 -13.95 0.25 11.35
CA ILE A 66 -13.04 -0.12 12.43
C ILE A 66 -12.04 1.03 12.63
N LEU A 67 -11.48 1.56 11.54
CA LEU A 67 -10.52 2.66 11.59
C LEU A 67 -11.11 3.93 12.23
N ASP A 68 -12.34 4.30 11.89
CA ASP A 68 -13.03 5.48 12.43
C ASP A 68 -13.18 5.43 13.96
N LYS A 69 -13.33 4.23 14.54
CA LYS A 69 -13.43 4.04 16.00
C LYS A 69 -12.12 4.30 16.73
N TYR A 70 -10.98 4.13 16.05
CA TYR A 70 -9.64 4.29 16.63
C TYR A 70 -8.94 5.58 16.15
N SER A 71 -9.56 6.32 15.23
CA SER A 71 -9.03 7.57 14.67
C SER A 71 -8.94 8.76 15.66
N PRO A 72 -9.77 8.91 16.72
CA PRO A 72 -9.75 10.15 17.50
C PRO A 72 -8.76 10.18 18.69
N VAL A 73 -7.98 9.12 18.95
CA VAL A 73 -7.23 9.01 20.22
C VAL A 73 -5.75 8.62 20.02
N SER A 74 -4.91 9.65 19.99
CA SER A 74 -3.44 9.64 20.16
C SER A 74 -2.56 9.33 18.93
N ASP A 75 -1.35 9.91 18.97
CA ASP A 75 -0.23 9.68 18.04
C ASP A 75 0.22 8.21 17.94
N HIS A 76 -0.36 7.31 18.75
CA HIS A 76 -0.12 5.88 18.73
C HIS A 76 -1.43 5.14 18.45
N ILE A 77 -1.61 4.75 17.20
CA ILE A 77 -2.68 3.84 16.82
C ILE A 77 -2.23 2.42 17.23
N PRO A 78 -3.02 1.68 18.03
CA PRO A 78 -2.63 0.34 18.48
C PRO A 78 -2.47 -0.63 17.30
N ASP A 79 -1.60 -1.63 17.46
CA ASP A 79 -1.46 -2.71 16.50
C ASP A 79 -2.80 -3.42 16.29
N VAL A 80 -3.14 -3.66 15.02
CA VAL A 80 -4.39 -4.30 14.63
C VAL A 80 -4.15 -5.79 14.51
N ARG A 81 -5.06 -6.60 15.07
CA ARG A 81 -5.03 -8.05 14.94
C ARG A 81 -6.04 -8.49 13.89
N LEU A 82 -5.57 -9.13 12.83
CA LEU A 82 -6.40 -9.74 11.81
C LEU A 82 -6.48 -11.25 12.07
N LEU A 83 -7.68 -11.80 11.92
CA LEU A 83 -7.87 -13.24 11.77
C LEU A 83 -7.88 -13.53 10.28
N VAL A 84 -6.92 -14.33 9.84
CA VAL A 84 -6.81 -14.77 8.45
C VAL A 84 -7.19 -16.24 8.41
N GLN A 85 -8.07 -16.57 7.49
CA GLN A 85 -8.45 -17.95 7.21
C GLN A 85 -8.45 -18.12 5.69
N ALA A 86 -7.56 -18.96 5.19
CA ALA A 86 -7.62 -19.44 3.82
C ALA A 86 -8.55 -20.66 3.74
N ASP A 87 -9.04 -20.98 2.54
CA ASP A 87 -9.91 -22.13 2.32
C ASP A 87 -9.27 -23.40 2.90
N ASP A 88 -10.01 -24.08 3.79
CA ASP A 88 -9.60 -25.29 4.51
C ASP A 88 -8.38 -25.18 5.45
N GLU A 89 -7.90 -23.98 5.74
CA GLU A 89 -6.81 -23.74 6.70
C GLU A 89 -7.33 -23.26 8.07
N PRO A 90 -6.59 -23.54 9.17
CA PRO A 90 -6.96 -23.05 10.49
C PRO A 90 -6.86 -21.52 10.57
N GLU A 91 -7.73 -20.91 11.39
CA GLU A 91 -7.66 -19.48 11.67
C GLU A 91 -6.30 -19.09 12.27
N GLU A 92 -5.60 -18.15 11.62
CA GLU A 92 -4.33 -17.60 12.09
C GLU A 92 -4.50 -16.12 12.50
N VAL A 93 -3.87 -15.73 13.60
CA VAL A 93 -3.87 -14.34 14.08
C VAL A 93 -2.61 -13.63 13.60
N VAL A 94 -2.78 -12.63 12.74
CA VAL A 94 -1.69 -11.78 12.25
C VAL A 94 -1.78 -10.41 12.90
N ILE A 95 -0.66 -9.94 13.47
CA ILE A 95 -0.54 -8.60 14.03
C ILE A 95 0.06 -7.69 12.96
N ILE A 96 -0.63 -6.59 12.64
CA ILE A 96 -0.16 -5.61 11.67
C ILE A 96 -0.10 -4.21 12.29
N PRO A 97 0.90 -3.40 11.90
CA PRO A 97 0.94 -2.00 12.30
C PRO A 97 -0.28 -1.26 11.79
N ALA A 98 -0.76 -0.30 12.57
CA ALA A 98 -1.89 0.53 12.18
C ALA A 98 -1.68 1.31 10.87
N SER A 99 -0.44 1.75 10.60
CA SER A 99 -0.08 2.40 9.33
C SER A 99 -0.31 1.47 8.14
N ALA A 100 0.09 0.21 8.26
CA ALA A 100 -0.14 -0.81 7.23
C ALA A 100 -1.64 -1.14 7.08
N PHE A 101 -2.39 -1.16 8.19
CA PHE A 101 -3.84 -1.37 8.16
C PHE A 101 -4.60 -0.24 7.44
N ARG A 102 -4.18 1.02 7.65
CA ARG A 102 -4.68 2.17 6.90
C ARG A 102 -4.42 2.02 5.41
N LEU A 103 -3.17 1.73 5.04
CA LEU A 103 -2.80 1.50 3.64
C LEU A 103 -3.61 0.37 3.00
N LEU A 104 -3.81 -0.74 3.70
CA LEU A 104 -4.66 -1.84 3.23
C LEU A 104 -6.10 -1.37 2.95
N THR A 105 -6.65 -0.56 3.84
CA THR A 105 -8.00 0.01 3.68
C THR A 105 -8.08 0.90 2.44
N ASP A 106 -7.07 1.74 2.22
CA ASP A 106 -6.98 2.62 1.06
C ASP A 106 -6.83 1.84 -0.25
N ILE A 107 -5.98 0.80 -0.25
CA ILE A 107 -5.80 -0.11 -1.39
C ILE A 107 -7.14 -0.76 -1.76
N LEU A 108 -7.87 -1.30 -0.77
CA LEU A 108 -9.18 -1.91 -1.01
C LEU A 108 -10.21 -0.90 -1.51
N ALA A 109 -10.17 0.35 -1.04
CA ALA A 109 -11.03 1.41 -1.56
C ALA A 109 -10.73 1.73 -3.04
N GLN A 110 -9.45 1.78 -3.43
CA GLN A 110 -9.07 1.95 -4.84
C GLN A 110 -9.52 0.77 -5.70
N MET A 111 -9.30 -0.46 -5.22
CA MET A 111 -9.77 -1.67 -5.91
C MET A 111 -11.30 -1.71 -6.03
N ALA A 112 -12.04 -1.21 -5.03
CA ALA A 112 -13.50 -1.11 -5.06
C ALA A 112 -14.02 -0.13 -6.12
N CYS A 113 -13.20 0.83 -6.55
CA CYS A 113 -13.46 1.71 -7.69
C CYS A 113 -13.04 1.10 -9.04
N GLY A 114 -12.46 -0.10 -9.05
CA GLY A 114 -11.89 -0.73 -10.24
C GLY A 114 -10.52 -0.19 -10.63
N ASN A 115 -9.87 0.58 -9.75
CA ASN A 115 -8.55 1.14 -10.03
C ASN A 115 -7.47 0.07 -9.83
N ALA A 116 -6.51 0.03 -10.76
CA ALA A 116 -5.31 -0.75 -10.56
C ALA A 116 -4.42 -0.10 -9.49
N VAL A 117 -3.78 -0.91 -8.64
CA VAL A 117 -3.00 -0.42 -7.50
C VAL A 117 -1.56 -0.87 -7.59
N THR A 118 -0.64 0.03 -7.27
CA THR A 118 0.81 -0.21 -7.23
C THR A 118 1.39 0.38 -5.95
N LEU A 119 2.13 -0.42 -5.18
CA LEU A 119 2.88 0.06 -4.03
C LEU A 119 4.28 0.48 -4.47
N ILE A 120 4.67 1.73 -4.21
CA ILE A 120 5.99 2.24 -4.58
C ILE A 120 6.71 2.66 -3.28
N PRO A 121 7.81 1.99 -2.91
CA PRO A 121 8.59 2.40 -1.74
C PRO A 121 9.15 3.81 -1.93
N VAL A 122 9.05 4.64 -0.89
CA VAL A 122 9.46 6.05 -0.95
C VAL A 122 10.97 6.21 -1.19
N HIS A 123 11.78 5.27 -0.69
CA HIS A 123 13.23 5.24 -0.93
C HIS A 123 13.63 4.47 -2.19
N ALA A 124 12.68 4.11 -3.06
CA ALA A 124 13.01 3.45 -4.31
C ALA A 124 13.71 4.42 -5.26
N GLU A 125 14.86 4.00 -5.77
CA GLU A 125 15.43 4.58 -6.98
C GLU A 125 14.65 4.04 -8.19
N LEU A 126 13.97 4.95 -8.89
CA LEU A 126 13.21 4.66 -10.08
C LEU A 126 14.11 4.63 -11.32
N THR A 127 13.78 3.74 -12.25
CA THR A 127 14.30 3.81 -13.62
C THR A 127 13.66 4.98 -14.37
N THR A 128 14.31 5.44 -15.44
CA THR A 128 13.74 6.49 -16.32
C THR A 128 12.43 6.06 -16.97
N GLN A 129 12.15 4.76 -17.09
CA GLN A 129 10.86 4.29 -17.60
C GLN A 129 9.78 4.52 -16.55
N GLN A 130 9.99 3.98 -15.35
CA GLN A 130 9.04 4.11 -14.23
C GLN A 130 8.74 5.57 -13.89
N ALA A 131 9.76 6.42 -13.89
CA ALA A 131 9.57 7.84 -13.65
C ALA A 131 8.76 8.54 -14.76
N ALA A 132 8.91 8.10 -16.01
CA ALA A 132 8.14 8.67 -17.12
C ALA A 132 6.67 8.23 -17.03
N ASP A 133 6.44 6.97 -16.70
CA ASP A 133 5.10 6.41 -16.49
C ASP A 133 4.38 7.14 -15.33
N LEU A 134 5.10 7.42 -14.23
CA LEU A 134 4.55 8.16 -13.08
C LEU A 134 4.23 9.63 -13.37
N LEU A 135 5.00 10.29 -14.22
CA LEU A 135 4.71 11.65 -14.67
C LEU A 135 3.68 11.68 -15.82
N ASN A 136 3.27 10.52 -16.33
CA ASN A 136 2.41 10.36 -17.49
C ASN A 136 2.97 11.10 -18.73
N VAL A 137 4.27 10.97 -18.96
CA VAL A 137 5.00 11.59 -20.08
C VAL A 137 5.80 10.54 -20.86
N SER A 138 6.26 10.92 -22.05
CA SER A 138 7.14 10.03 -22.82
C SER A 138 8.53 9.93 -22.16
N ARG A 139 9.15 8.73 -22.23
CA ARG A 139 10.52 8.52 -21.73
C ARG A 139 11.54 9.50 -22.35
N PRO A 140 11.51 9.83 -23.66
CA PRO A 140 12.41 10.83 -24.23
C PRO A 140 12.24 12.22 -23.59
N PHE A 141 11.01 12.62 -23.28
CA PHE A 141 10.75 13.87 -22.57
C PHE A 141 11.31 13.85 -21.15
N LEU A 142 11.14 12.75 -20.41
CA LEU A 142 11.78 12.65 -19.10
C LEU A 142 13.30 12.73 -19.20
N ILE A 143 13.91 12.08 -20.19
CA ILE A 143 15.36 12.13 -20.41
C ILE A 143 15.82 13.57 -20.64
N SER A 144 15.10 14.35 -21.46
CA SER A 144 15.46 15.75 -21.70
C SER A 144 15.35 16.59 -20.42
N LEU A 145 14.37 16.35 -19.56
CA LEU A 145 14.26 17.05 -18.28
C LEU A 145 15.46 16.78 -17.37
N ILE A 146 15.89 15.53 -17.31
CA ILE A 146 17.02 15.12 -16.46
C ILE A 146 18.35 15.62 -17.03
N GLU A 147 18.51 15.61 -18.35
CA GLU A 147 19.71 16.15 -19.02
C GLU A 147 19.81 17.67 -18.90
N ASN A 148 18.68 18.36 -18.70
CA ASN A 148 18.61 19.79 -18.41
C ASN A 148 18.64 20.10 -16.89
N ASP A 149 19.05 19.15 -16.05
CA ASP A 149 19.14 19.25 -14.59
C ASP A 149 17.83 19.73 -13.90
N LYS A 150 16.67 19.50 -14.52
CA LYS A 150 15.36 19.85 -13.92
C LYS A 150 14.93 18.85 -12.84
N ILE A 151 15.42 17.61 -12.93
CA ILE A 151 15.17 16.56 -11.96
C ILE A 151 16.51 15.94 -11.59
N PRO A 152 16.89 15.94 -10.30
CA PRO A 152 18.09 15.25 -9.83
C PRO A 152 18.10 13.78 -10.22
N TYR A 153 19.27 13.28 -10.63
CA TYR A 153 19.45 11.87 -10.95
C TYR A 153 20.84 11.37 -10.56
N ARG A 154 20.95 10.06 -10.38
CA ARG A 154 22.20 9.35 -10.15
C ARG A 154 22.49 8.44 -11.33
N LYS A 155 23.76 8.32 -11.70
CA LYS A 155 24.23 7.26 -12.61
C LYS A 155 24.70 6.06 -11.78
N VAL A 156 24.12 4.90 -12.07
CA VAL A 156 24.55 3.60 -11.52
C VAL A 156 24.98 2.74 -12.71
N GLY A 157 26.30 2.64 -12.91
CA GLY A 157 26.88 2.13 -14.14
C GLY A 157 26.44 2.98 -15.35
N THR A 158 25.87 2.34 -16.36
CA THR A 158 25.35 2.99 -17.58
C THR A 158 23.93 3.55 -17.42
N HIS A 159 23.22 3.17 -16.36
CA HIS A 159 21.82 3.53 -16.21
C HIS A 159 21.62 4.74 -15.30
N ARG A 160 20.58 5.52 -15.61
CA ARG A 160 20.11 6.62 -14.77
C ARG A 160 19.08 6.11 -13.76
N ARG A 161 19.14 6.66 -12.55
CA ARG A 161 18.27 6.38 -11.40
C ARG A 161 17.77 7.69 -10.83
N ILE A 162 16.50 7.77 -10.51
CA ILE A 162 15.83 8.98 -10.02
C ILE A 162 15.17 8.63 -8.71
N ARG A 163 15.37 9.41 -7.65
CA ARG A 163 14.66 9.15 -6.40
C ARG A 163 13.18 9.50 -6.56
N PHE A 164 12.30 8.69 -5.96
CA PHE A 164 10.87 8.98 -5.97
C PHE A 164 10.56 10.37 -5.38
N ASP A 165 11.22 10.74 -4.28
CA ASP A 165 11.07 12.05 -3.63
C ASP A 165 11.32 13.22 -4.62
N ASP A 166 12.42 13.15 -5.36
CA ASP A 166 12.83 14.18 -6.32
C ASP A 166 11.83 14.28 -7.49
N LEU A 167 11.31 13.13 -7.95
CA LEU A 167 10.31 13.08 -9.00
C LEU A 167 8.97 13.70 -8.56
N MET A 168 8.52 13.40 -7.34
CA MET A 168 7.27 13.94 -6.80
C MET A 168 7.38 15.44 -6.49
N ALA A 169 8.52 15.91 -6.00
CA ALA A 169 8.78 17.34 -5.82
C ALA A 169 8.66 18.10 -7.15
N TYR A 170 9.24 17.57 -8.22
CA TYR A 170 9.11 18.14 -9.56
C TYR A 170 7.66 18.16 -10.05
N LYS A 171 6.92 17.06 -9.87
CA LYS A 171 5.49 16.97 -10.24
C LYS A 171 4.66 18.03 -9.51
N GLN A 172 4.85 18.16 -8.20
CA GLN A 172 4.12 19.13 -7.38
C GLN A 172 4.39 20.57 -7.83
N ALA A 173 5.65 20.91 -8.13
CA ALA A 173 6.01 22.23 -8.64
C ALA A 173 5.32 22.55 -9.98
N ILE A 174 5.26 21.60 -10.91
CA ILE A 174 4.56 21.79 -12.19
C ILE A 174 3.05 21.95 -11.97
N ASP A 175 2.45 21.09 -11.16
CA ASP A 175 0.99 21.12 -10.96
C ASP A 175 0.57 22.44 -10.28
N GLN A 176 1.37 22.98 -9.37
CA GLN A 176 1.17 24.32 -8.81
C GLN A 176 1.30 25.42 -9.86
N ALA A 177 2.34 25.38 -10.70
CA ALA A 177 2.51 26.36 -11.77
C ALA A 177 1.34 26.32 -12.78
N ARG A 178 0.87 25.12 -13.13
CA ARG A 178 -0.31 24.94 -14.00
C ARG A 178 -1.57 25.56 -13.38
N LEU A 179 -1.79 25.33 -12.09
CA LEU A 179 -2.94 25.90 -11.39
C LEU A 179 -2.89 27.43 -11.39
N GLN A 180 -1.72 28.02 -11.13
CA GLN A 180 -1.52 29.47 -11.17
C GLN A 180 -1.79 30.06 -12.56
N THR A 181 -1.32 29.41 -13.62
CA THR A 181 -1.62 29.85 -15.00
C THR A 181 -3.11 29.76 -15.31
N LEU A 182 -3.79 28.71 -14.87
CA LEU A 182 -5.24 28.58 -15.06
C LEU A 182 -6.03 29.66 -14.30
N GLU A 183 -5.63 29.98 -13.08
CA GLU A 183 -6.21 31.08 -12.31
C GLU A 183 -5.98 32.44 -12.97
N GLU A 184 -4.79 32.67 -13.52
CA GLU A 184 -4.47 33.89 -14.26
C GLU A 184 -5.31 34.01 -15.53
N LEU A 185 -5.41 32.95 -16.33
CA LEU A 185 -6.26 32.92 -17.52
C LEU A 185 -7.75 33.13 -17.18
N ALA A 186 -8.22 32.54 -16.08
CA ALA A 186 -9.60 32.73 -15.62
C ALA A 186 -9.87 34.17 -15.19
N ARG A 187 -8.93 34.79 -14.48
CA ARG A 187 -9.00 36.20 -14.08
C ARG A 187 -9.01 37.12 -15.31
N GLU A 188 -8.11 36.91 -16.26
CA GLU A 188 -8.06 37.69 -17.50
C GLU A 188 -9.36 37.55 -18.32
N ALA A 189 -9.91 36.33 -18.42
CA ALA A 189 -11.19 36.10 -19.10
C ALA A 189 -12.37 36.81 -18.41
N GLN A 190 -12.34 36.91 -17.07
CA GLN A 190 -13.35 37.60 -16.28
C GLN A 190 -13.20 39.14 -16.35
N GLU A 191 -11.98 39.65 -16.48
CA GLU A 191 -11.69 41.09 -16.68
C GLU A 191 -12.07 41.57 -18.08
N LEU A 192 -11.97 40.70 -19.09
CA LEU A 192 -12.33 41.01 -20.48
C LEU A 192 -13.84 40.92 -20.77
N ASP A 193 -14.69 40.79 -19.75
CA ASP A 193 -16.15 40.70 -19.85
C ASP A 193 -16.63 39.65 -20.86
N MET A 194 -15.95 38.50 -20.90
CA MET A 194 -16.46 37.32 -21.61
C MET A 194 -17.54 36.66 -20.76
N GLY A 195 -18.64 37.39 -20.55
CA GLY A 195 -19.85 36.88 -19.94
C GLY A 195 -20.42 35.73 -20.76
N TYR A 196 -20.60 34.59 -20.11
CA TYR A 196 -21.59 33.58 -20.47
C TYR A 196 -22.57 33.45 -19.32
#